data_AF-A0A0F7PK31-F1
#
_entry.id   AF-A0A0F7PK31-F1
#
_cell.length_a   1.000
_cell.length_b   1.000
_cell.length_c   1.000
_cell.angle_alpha   90.00
_cell.angle_beta   90.00
_cell.angle_gamma   90.00
#
_symmetry.space_group_name_H-M   'P 1'
#
loop_
_entity.id
_entity.type
_entity.pdbx_description
1 polymer ?
#
loop_
_entity_poly.entity_id
_entity_poly.type
_entity_poly.pdbx_seq_one_letter_code
_entity_poly.pdbx_strand_id
1 'polypeptide(L)'
;MILSTKSVLLILSVIGVASAGSGPALAGDCTGHVVGVKPISQYNHAKGTGFLAVRTGPGSSYQQTGEVYRGDEVSVYDRRGNWYAITCMSGQCMRPLWGQPTPSGWVSRTYIDAAGVCP
;
A
#
# COMPACT_ATOMS: atom_id res chain seq x y z
N MET A 1 -11.13 40.96 59.18
CA MET A 1 -9.95 40.35 58.55
C MET A 1 -10.35 38.99 58.00
N ILE A 2 -9.70 38.61 56.90
CA ILE A 2 -10.16 37.69 55.84
C ILE A 2 -10.03 36.20 56.23
N LEU A 3 -10.98 35.43 55.68
CA LEU A 3 -11.18 33.98 55.69
C LEU A 3 -10.02 33.20 55.02
N SER A 4 -9.66 32.00 55.51
CA SER A 4 -8.94 31.01 54.68
C SER A 4 -9.07 29.58 55.22
N THR A 5 -10.06 28.84 54.72
CA THR A 5 -10.18 27.39 54.85
C THR A 5 -9.43 26.72 53.69
N LYS A 6 -8.49 25.83 54.01
CA LYS A 6 -7.72 25.07 53.02
C LYS A 6 -8.44 23.77 52.66
N SER A 7 -8.93 23.70 51.43
CA SER A 7 -9.41 22.47 50.77
C SER A 7 -8.25 21.52 50.48
N VAL A 8 -8.42 20.21 50.73
CA VAL A 8 -7.52 19.16 50.19
C VAL A 8 -8.37 18.01 49.65
N LEU A 9 -7.94 17.53 48.49
CA LEU A 9 -8.67 16.82 47.44
C LEU A 9 -8.96 15.34 47.76
N LEU A 10 -10.15 14.89 47.33
CA LEU A 10 -10.50 13.47 47.12
C LEU A 10 -9.99 13.02 45.75
N ILE A 11 -9.20 11.95 45.72
CA ILE A 11 -8.69 11.33 44.47
C ILE A 11 -9.52 10.06 44.22
N LEU A 12 -10.38 10.06 43.19
CA LEU A 12 -10.99 8.85 42.65
C LEU A 12 -10.11 8.32 41.51
N SER A 13 -9.49 7.16 41.71
CA SER A 13 -8.81 6.42 40.65
C SER A 13 -9.84 5.64 39.83
N VAL A 14 -10.05 6.06 38.58
CA VAL A 14 -10.87 5.35 37.59
C VAL A 14 -10.00 4.25 36.95
N ILE A 15 -10.45 3.00 37.03
CA ILE A 15 -9.86 1.86 36.33
C ILE A 15 -10.25 1.99 34.84
N GLY A 16 -9.28 2.31 33.99
CA GLY A 16 -9.45 2.35 32.54
C GLY A 16 -9.43 0.94 31.95
N VAL A 17 -10.58 0.49 31.45
CA VAL A 17 -10.68 -0.71 30.61
C VAL A 17 -10.13 -0.36 29.22
N ALA A 18 -8.99 -0.95 28.85
CA ALA A 18 -8.47 -0.86 27.49
C ALA A 18 -9.27 -1.82 26.59
N SER A 19 -10.15 -1.29 25.76
CA SER A 19 -10.77 -2.04 24.66
C SER A 19 -9.78 -2.18 23.51
N ALA A 20 -9.35 -3.42 23.22
CA ALA A 20 -8.66 -3.75 21.99
C ALA A 20 -9.65 -3.62 20.82
N GLY A 21 -9.69 -2.47 20.16
CA GLY A 21 -10.45 -2.26 18.94
C GLY A 21 -9.72 -2.86 17.74
N SER A 22 -10.18 -4.01 17.25
CA SER A 22 -9.89 -4.47 15.90
C SER A 22 -10.72 -3.64 14.92
N GLY A 23 -10.18 -2.49 14.51
CA GLY A 23 -10.75 -1.67 13.44
C GLY A 23 -10.58 -2.35 12.07
N PRO A 24 -11.43 -2.01 11.08
CA PRO A 24 -11.22 -2.45 9.70
C PRO A 24 -9.89 -1.89 9.20
N ALA A 25 -9.07 -2.74 8.57
CA ALA A 25 -7.85 -2.29 7.90
C ALA A 25 -8.24 -1.25 6.84
N LEU A 26 -7.70 -0.04 6.97
CA LEU A 26 -7.96 1.04 6.01
C LEU A 26 -7.10 0.77 4.77
N ALA A 27 -7.63 1.10 3.59
CA ALA A 27 -6.85 1.11 2.35
C ALA A 27 -5.68 2.11 2.52
N GLY A 28 -4.51 1.60 2.87
CA GLY A 28 -3.36 2.38 3.31
C GLY A 28 -2.46 1.66 4.32
N ASP A 29 -2.95 0.61 4.99
CA ASP A 29 -2.18 -0.12 6.00
C ASP A 29 -1.15 -1.10 5.40
N CYS A 30 -1.29 -1.42 4.11
CA CYS A 30 -0.30 -2.19 3.36
C CYS A 30 0.20 -1.41 2.16
N THR A 31 1.49 -1.14 2.17
CA THR A 31 2.22 -0.52 1.07
C THR A 31 3.34 -1.45 0.62
N GLY A 32 3.97 -1.16 -0.50
CA GLY A 32 5.14 -1.89 -0.92
C GLY A 32 5.88 -1.22 -2.04
N HIS A 33 7.09 -1.71 -2.29
CA HIS A 33 7.91 -1.27 -3.41
C HIS A 33 8.01 -2.35 -4.48
N VAL A 34 8.02 -1.92 -5.73
CA VAL A 34 8.25 -2.82 -6.86
C VAL A 34 9.72 -3.23 -6.90
N VAL A 35 9.97 -4.54 -6.81
CA VAL A 35 11.31 -5.14 -6.79
C VAL A 35 11.44 -6.19 -7.88
N GLY A 36 12.65 -6.71 -8.12
CA GLY A 36 12.89 -7.87 -9.00
C GLY A 36 12.78 -7.63 -10.52
N VAL A 37 12.04 -6.63 -11.00
CA VAL A 37 12.00 -6.27 -12.43
C VAL A 37 13.28 -5.57 -12.87
N LYS A 38 13.70 -5.65 -14.13
CA LYS A 38 14.91 -4.97 -14.64
C LYS A 38 14.84 -3.44 -14.44
N PRO A 39 15.99 -2.73 -14.33
CA PRO A 39 15.98 -1.28 -14.22
C PRO A 39 15.37 -0.64 -15.47
N ILE A 40 14.84 0.57 -15.31
CA ILE A 40 14.16 1.31 -16.38
C ILE A 40 15.06 1.60 -17.60
N SER A 41 16.38 1.65 -17.41
CA SER A 41 17.36 1.76 -18.52
C SER A 41 17.33 0.56 -19.48
N GLN A 42 16.71 -0.55 -19.09
CA GLN A 42 16.52 -1.75 -19.92
C GLN A 42 15.04 -1.95 -20.32
N TYR A 43 14.26 -0.86 -20.29
CA TYR A 43 12.86 -0.87 -20.68
C TYR A 43 12.67 -1.31 -22.13
N ASN A 44 11.76 -2.26 -22.34
CA ASN A 44 11.25 -2.62 -23.65
C ASN A 44 9.83 -3.22 -23.48
N HIS A 45 8.82 -2.43 -23.82
CA HIS A 45 7.41 -2.85 -23.75
C HIS A 45 7.15 -4.14 -24.54
N ALA A 46 7.60 -4.19 -25.80
CA ALA A 46 7.36 -5.31 -26.71
C ALA A 46 8.00 -6.62 -26.22
N LYS A 47 9.10 -6.55 -25.45
CA LYS A 47 9.78 -7.71 -24.87
C LYS A 47 9.33 -8.04 -23.45
N GLY A 48 8.48 -7.22 -22.83
CA GLY A 48 8.06 -7.42 -21.44
C GLY A 48 9.17 -7.18 -20.42
N THR A 49 10.11 -6.27 -20.69
CA THR A 49 11.26 -6.02 -19.81
C THR A 49 11.28 -4.61 -19.24
N GLY A 50 11.70 -4.48 -17.97
CA GLY A 50 11.89 -3.19 -17.31
C GLY A 50 10.66 -2.65 -16.58
N PHE A 51 9.58 -3.41 -16.50
CA PHE A 51 8.34 -3.05 -15.82
C PHE A 51 7.65 -4.29 -15.23
N LEU A 52 6.71 -4.05 -14.32
CA LEU A 52 5.73 -5.01 -13.84
C LEU A 52 4.36 -4.62 -14.41
N ALA A 53 3.72 -5.57 -15.12
CA ALA A 53 2.43 -5.34 -15.75
C ALA A 53 1.31 -5.24 -14.71
N VAL A 54 0.52 -4.16 -14.76
CA VAL A 54 -0.75 -4.00 -14.05
C VAL A 54 -1.86 -4.52 -14.94
N ARG A 55 -2.67 -5.46 -14.43
CA ARG A 55 -3.65 -6.21 -15.21
C ARG A 55 -5.07 -6.07 -14.68
N THR A 56 -6.06 -6.38 -15.51
CA THR A 56 -7.48 -6.34 -15.13
C THR A 56 -7.89 -7.43 -14.14
N GLY A 57 -7.10 -8.49 -13.95
CA GLY A 57 -7.39 -9.59 -13.04
C GLY A 57 -6.16 -10.37 -12.57
N PRO A 58 -6.31 -11.25 -11.55
CA PRO A 58 -5.22 -11.99 -10.91
C PRO A 58 -4.72 -13.16 -11.78
N GLY A 59 -4.04 -12.84 -12.87
CA GLY A 59 -3.51 -13.83 -13.81
C GLY A 59 -2.75 -13.19 -14.98
N SER A 60 -1.82 -13.93 -15.58
CA SER A 60 -1.05 -13.44 -16.74
C SER A 60 -1.88 -13.38 -18.04
N SER A 61 -3.00 -14.09 -18.10
CA SER A 61 -3.95 -14.07 -19.23
C SER A 61 -4.85 -12.84 -19.24
N TYR A 62 -4.97 -12.12 -18.11
CA TYR A 62 -5.75 -10.89 -18.05
C TYR A 62 -5.05 -9.75 -18.79
N GLN A 63 -5.84 -8.88 -19.40
CA GLN A 63 -5.34 -7.74 -20.16
C GLN A 63 -4.47 -6.83 -19.30
N GLN A 64 -3.33 -6.41 -19.84
CA GLN A 64 -2.48 -5.37 -19.24
C GLN A 64 -3.09 -3.98 -19.51
N THR A 65 -3.19 -3.17 -18.48
CA THR A 65 -3.77 -1.80 -18.52
C THR A 65 -2.78 -0.73 -18.08
N GLY A 66 -1.70 -1.10 -17.41
CA GLY A 66 -0.65 -0.17 -17.00
C GLY A 66 0.64 -0.86 -16.63
N GLU A 67 1.60 -0.07 -16.16
CA GLU A 67 2.93 -0.50 -15.77
C GLU A 67 3.35 0.20 -14.47
N VAL A 68 4.01 -0.56 -13.60
CA VAL A 68 4.79 -0.01 -12.48
C VAL A 68 6.24 -0.46 -12.63
N TYR A 69 7.18 0.35 -12.15
CA TYR A 69 8.61 0.21 -12.41
C TYR A 69 9.37 -0.05 -11.11
N ARG A 70 10.58 -0.62 -11.21
CA ARG A 70 11.42 -0.90 -10.03
C ARG A 70 11.55 0.36 -9.16
N GLY A 71 11.22 0.24 -7.88
CA GLY A 71 11.27 1.31 -6.89
C GLY A 71 9.98 2.09 -6.73
N ASP A 72 9.00 1.94 -7.64
CA ASP A 72 7.68 2.57 -7.48
C ASP A 72 7.03 2.09 -6.18
N GLU A 73 6.39 3.01 -5.48
CA GLU A 73 5.62 2.74 -4.28
C GLU A 73 4.16 2.51 -4.64
N VAL A 74 3.57 1.49 -4.05
CA VAL A 74 2.18 1.10 -4.30
C VAL A 74 1.44 0.84 -2.98
N SER A 75 0.15 1.12 -2.95
CA SER A 75 -0.75 0.58 -1.92
C SER A 75 -1.27 -0.77 -2.38
N VAL A 76 -1.45 -1.71 -1.46
CA VAL A 76 -2.06 -3.02 -1.72
C VAL A 76 -3.42 -3.06 -1.03
N TYR A 77 -4.47 -3.36 -1.79
CA TYR A 77 -5.85 -3.32 -1.28
C TYR A 77 -6.65 -4.62 -1.46
N ASP A 78 -6.14 -5.59 -2.23
CA ASP A 78 -6.71 -6.95 -2.32
C ASP A 78 -5.61 -7.96 -2.63
N ARG A 79 -5.85 -9.23 -2.31
CA ARG A 79 -4.94 -10.34 -2.56
C ARG A 79 -5.72 -11.58 -3.02
N ARG A 80 -5.25 -12.20 -4.11
CA ARG A 80 -5.79 -13.47 -4.61
C ARG A 80 -4.65 -14.39 -5.03
N GLY A 81 -4.37 -15.40 -4.20
CA GLY A 81 -3.27 -16.33 -4.41
C GLY A 81 -1.92 -15.61 -4.50
N ASN A 82 -1.29 -15.67 -5.68
CA ASN A 82 0.01 -15.07 -5.98
C ASN A 82 -0.09 -13.68 -6.64
N TRP A 83 -1.22 -13.01 -6.49
CA TRP A 83 -1.49 -11.68 -7.05
C TRP A 83 -1.93 -10.69 -5.98
N TYR A 84 -1.47 -9.46 -6.13
CA TYR A 84 -1.94 -8.31 -5.37
C TYR A 84 -2.69 -7.36 -6.28
N ALA A 85 -3.80 -6.80 -5.79
CA ALA A 85 -4.40 -5.63 -6.39
C ALA A 85 -3.77 -4.39 -5.74
N ILE A 86 -3.25 -3.50 -6.58
CA ILE A 86 -2.46 -2.35 -6.15
C ILE A 86 -2.94 -1.06 -6.80
N THR A 87 -2.60 0.06 -6.19
CA THR A 87 -2.68 1.38 -6.81
C THR A 87 -1.32 2.07 -6.68
N CYS A 88 -0.81 2.60 -7.79
CA CYS A 88 0.41 3.41 -7.79
C CYS A 88 0.27 4.63 -6.87
N MET A 89 1.22 4.81 -5.95
CA MET A 89 1.28 5.95 -5.04
C MET A 89 2.34 6.97 -5.45
N SER A 90 3.55 6.49 -5.77
CA SER A 90 4.68 7.35 -6.11
C SER A 90 5.69 6.64 -7.03
N GLY A 91 6.55 7.43 -7.69
CA GLY A 91 7.58 6.94 -8.59
C GLY A 91 7.26 7.16 -10.07
N GLN A 92 7.85 6.34 -10.93
CA GLN A 92 7.73 6.46 -12.37
C GLN A 92 6.32 6.15 -12.88
N CYS A 93 5.53 5.33 -12.18
CA CYS A 93 4.14 5.06 -12.53
C CYS A 93 3.22 6.29 -12.56
N MET A 94 3.64 7.45 -12.02
CA MET A 94 2.95 8.73 -12.19
C MET A 94 3.17 9.37 -13.57
N ARG A 95 4.25 8.98 -14.27
CA ARG A 95 4.61 9.42 -15.63
C ARG A 95 5.15 8.22 -16.43
N PRO A 96 4.32 7.19 -16.64
CA PRO A 96 4.79 5.91 -17.14
C PRO A 96 5.27 6.02 -18.60
N LEU A 97 6.11 5.08 -19.01
CA LEU A 97 6.55 4.94 -20.39
C LEU A 97 5.44 4.33 -21.29
N TRP A 98 4.44 3.68 -20.68
CA TRP A 98 3.26 3.18 -21.35
C TRP A 98 2.04 3.12 -20.41
N GLY A 99 0.84 3.34 -20.96
CA GLY A 99 -0.41 3.31 -20.21
C GLY A 99 -0.76 4.64 -19.55
N GLN A 100 -1.82 4.63 -18.74
CA GLN A 100 -2.26 5.83 -18.02
C GLN A 100 -1.46 6.03 -16.73
N PRO A 101 -1.24 7.28 -16.29
CA PRO A 101 -0.68 7.58 -14.97
C PRO A 101 -1.46 6.91 -13.84
N THR A 102 -0.76 6.67 -12.73
CA THR A 102 -1.36 6.13 -11.48
C THR A 102 -2.17 4.85 -11.72
N PRO A 103 -1.61 3.83 -12.39
CA PRO A 103 -2.37 2.62 -12.70
C PRO A 103 -2.81 1.90 -11.42
N SER A 104 -3.98 1.27 -11.52
CA SER A 104 -4.57 0.43 -10.48
C SER A 104 -5.04 -0.89 -11.09
N GLY A 105 -4.83 -2.00 -10.37
CA GLY A 105 -5.15 -3.34 -10.85
C GLY A 105 -4.22 -4.41 -10.29
N TRP A 106 -4.17 -5.56 -10.95
CA TRP A 106 -3.52 -6.77 -10.45
C TRP A 106 -2.08 -6.90 -10.93
N VAL A 107 -1.17 -7.16 -10.01
CA VAL A 107 0.25 -7.42 -10.26
C VAL A 107 0.68 -8.74 -9.61
N SER A 108 1.73 -9.35 -10.16
CA SER A 108 2.31 -10.55 -9.56
C SER A 108 2.97 -10.21 -8.22
N ARG A 109 2.56 -10.91 -7.16
CA ARG A 109 3.00 -10.67 -5.79
C ARG A 109 4.51 -10.80 -5.60
N THR A 110 5.17 -11.67 -6.36
CA THR A 110 6.61 -11.93 -6.25
C THR A 110 7.48 -10.70 -6.51
N TYR A 111 6.92 -9.67 -7.15
CA TYR A 111 7.62 -8.43 -7.48
C TYR A 111 7.24 -7.26 -6.58
N ILE A 112 6.46 -7.49 -5.51
CA ILE A 112 6.11 -6.46 -4.54
C ILE A 112 6.72 -6.84 -3.19
N ASP A 113 7.65 -6.02 -2.73
CA ASP A 113 8.14 -6.06 -1.35
C ASP A 113 7.15 -5.29 -0.48
N ALA A 114 6.10 -6.00 -0.04
CA ALA A 114 5.00 -5.42 0.73
C ALA A 114 5.31 -5.42 2.22
N ALA A 115 4.96 -4.32 2.90
CA ALA A 115 5.08 -4.13 4.33
C ALA A 115 3.76 -3.62 4.93
N GLY A 116 3.59 -3.83 6.24
CA GLY A 116 2.38 -3.46 6.97
C GLY A 116 1.36 -4.61 7.07
N VAL A 117 0.08 -4.26 7.22
CA VAL A 117 -1.01 -5.23 7.41
C VAL A 117 -1.73 -5.44 6.08
N CYS A 118 -1.28 -6.44 5.33
CA CYS A 118 -1.81 -6.73 3.99
C CYS A 118 -3.04 -7.66 4.04
N PRO A 119 -4.00 -7.49 3.12
CA PRO A 119 -5.17 -8.37 2.98
C PRO A 119 -4.81 -9.80 2.54
#